data_AF-A0A950E6N6-F1
#
_entry.id   AF-A0A950E6N6-F1
#
_cell.length_a   1.000
_cell.length_b   1.000
_cell.length_c   1.000
_cell.angle_alpha   90.00
_cell.angle_beta   90.00
_cell.angle_gamma   90.00
#
_symmetry.space_group_name_H-M   'P 1'
#
loop_
_entity.id
_entity.type
_entity.pdbx_description
1 polymer ?
#
loop_
_entity_poly.entity_id
_entity_poly.type
_entity_poly.pdbx_seq_one_letter_code
_entity_poly.pdbx_strand_id
1 'polypeptide(L)'
;MPQDFESPFLKVRSSEWIAANDLAFATFDKFPISKGHALVVSKRLISTWFDASDAEQAAMISLVREVRRFLDQRLHPRPDGYNVGFNSGIAAGQTIPHAHIHVIPRYRGDVTDPTGGIRHVIPGKGNYLRADTAATEPTKVAISTGHPSGPLWGQISHRLPGAREIDILASFVQLSGLDIIQEAIFAALREGAFARVLVGDYLYVSDPAALCRLHGWMEVAREEFGPSRFEARLVEIQSLPHRPESFHPKAWRILDESGGMLVIGSSNLSRPALKTGVEWNVVFSPAEDSLERSLASAFMSLWELATTLTSEVSERYETAARKARELRVEPESQDIIEPMPDPRPWQEKAMERLGQIRLQGYRRALAAVATGLGKTWLAGFDIRAHGETLKRRSRVLLVAHRAEILVEGERTLRRALNDKWPDTALTWYLGSDSDLRGDLVIASVQKLCRPEGLEELSKHCFDYAVIDEVHHA
;
A
#
# COMPACT_ATOMS: atom_id res chain seq x y z
N MET A 1 -30.64 8.77 27.26
CA MET A 1 -30.75 7.30 27.11
C MET A 1 -31.87 6.98 26.13
N PRO A 2 -31.77 5.90 25.34
CA PRO A 2 -32.90 5.40 24.54
C PRO A 2 -34.12 5.11 25.44
N GLN A 3 -35.34 5.28 24.92
CA GLN A 3 -36.57 5.18 25.70
C GLN A 3 -36.81 3.79 26.34
N ASP A 4 -36.12 2.74 25.90
CA ASP A 4 -36.29 1.36 26.39
C ASP A 4 -34.97 0.70 26.85
N PHE A 5 -34.01 1.48 27.34
CA PHE A 5 -32.72 0.92 27.76
C PHE A 5 -32.82 0.12 29.07
N GLU A 6 -32.62 -1.19 28.99
CA GLU A 6 -32.41 -2.04 30.16
C GLU A 6 -30.92 -2.19 30.47
N SER A 7 -30.51 -1.79 31.68
CA SER A 7 -29.12 -1.98 32.09
C SER A 7 -28.80 -3.45 32.37
N PRO A 8 -27.72 -4.01 31.77
CA PRO A 8 -27.28 -5.38 32.09
C PRO A 8 -26.80 -5.53 33.53
N PHE A 9 -26.39 -4.45 34.20
CA PHE A 9 -25.93 -4.49 35.59
C PHE A 9 -27.06 -4.79 36.57
N LEU A 10 -28.26 -4.29 36.30
CA LEU A 10 -29.44 -4.53 37.16
C LEU A 10 -29.97 -5.96 37.07
N LYS A 11 -29.47 -6.76 36.11
CA LYS A 11 -29.79 -8.19 35.98
C LYS A 11 -28.90 -9.07 36.88
N VAL A 12 -27.88 -8.52 37.52
CA VAL A 12 -26.98 -9.26 38.43
C VAL A 12 -27.70 -9.53 39.76
N ARG A 13 -27.77 -10.80 40.16
CA ARG A 13 -28.45 -11.20 41.40
C ARG A 13 -27.69 -10.72 42.64
N SER A 14 -28.41 -10.38 43.70
CA SER A 14 -27.80 -9.92 44.96
C SER A 14 -26.86 -10.92 45.61
N SER A 15 -27.05 -12.22 45.36
CA SER A 15 -26.13 -13.29 45.80
C SER A 15 -24.76 -13.25 45.11
N GLU A 16 -24.64 -12.55 43.99
CA GLU A 16 -23.40 -12.43 43.21
C GLU A 16 -22.66 -11.11 43.52
N TRP A 17 -23.22 -10.25 44.36
CA TRP A 17 -22.61 -8.98 44.71
C TRP A 17 -21.40 -9.18 45.64
N ILE A 18 -20.34 -8.41 45.39
CA ILE A 18 -19.14 -8.35 46.23
C ILE A 18 -19.45 -7.59 47.53
N ALA A 19 -20.14 -6.46 47.40
CA ALA A 19 -20.56 -5.57 48.47
C ALA A 19 -21.74 -4.73 47.99
N ALA A 20 -22.55 -4.19 48.89
CA ALA A 20 -23.63 -3.28 48.54
C ALA A 20 -24.01 -2.39 49.73
N ASN A 21 -24.56 -1.22 49.43
CA ASN A 21 -25.21 -0.33 50.39
C ASN A 21 -26.60 0.06 49.87
N ASP A 22 -27.24 1.08 50.43
CA ASP A 22 -28.60 1.46 50.05
C ASP A 22 -28.71 1.88 48.58
N LEU A 23 -27.72 2.58 48.04
CA LEU A 23 -27.79 3.25 46.74
C LEU A 23 -26.96 2.61 45.62
N ALA A 24 -26.02 1.72 45.96
CA ALA A 24 -25.11 1.11 45.00
C ALA A 24 -24.77 -0.35 45.39
N PHE A 25 -24.21 -1.09 44.44
CA PHE A 25 -23.69 -2.44 44.64
C PHE A 25 -22.43 -2.65 43.81
N ALA A 26 -21.65 -3.67 44.16
CA ALA A 26 -20.44 -4.05 43.45
C ALA A 26 -20.52 -5.49 42.94
N THR A 27 -19.99 -5.72 41.74
CA THR A 27 -19.95 -7.04 41.08
C THR A 27 -18.63 -7.21 40.33
N PHE A 28 -18.24 -8.44 40.00
CA PHE A 28 -17.14 -8.65 39.07
C PHE A 28 -17.52 -8.23 37.64
N ASP A 29 -16.55 -7.71 36.89
CA ASP A 29 -16.70 -7.45 35.47
C ASP A 29 -16.75 -8.77 34.69
N LYS A 30 -17.64 -8.87 33.69
CA LYS A 30 -17.74 -10.04 32.80
C LYS A 30 -16.61 -10.09 31.77
N PHE A 31 -15.97 -8.95 31.49
CA PHE A 31 -14.84 -8.79 30.58
C PHE A 31 -13.65 -8.17 31.33
N PRO A 32 -13.05 -8.91 32.27
CA PRO A 32 -12.03 -8.36 33.16
C PRO A 32 -10.74 -8.04 32.40
N ILE A 33 -10.21 -6.81 32.56
CA ILE A 33 -8.89 -6.44 32.01
C ILE A 33 -7.73 -6.92 32.89
N SER A 34 -8.01 -7.25 34.15
CA SER A 34 -7.08 -7.89 35.08
C SER A 34 -7.83 -8.82 36.03
N LYS A 35 -7.11 -9.78 36.63
CA LYS A 35 -7.70 -10.71 37.60
C LYS A 35 -8.35 -9.93 38.76
N GLY A 36 -9.65 -10.11 38.94
CA GLY A 36 -10.42 -9.45 39.99
C GLY A 36 -10.96 -8.06 39.63
N HIS A 37 -10.92 -7.66 38.35
CA HIS A 37 -11.60 -6.45 37.87
C HIS A 37 -13.08 -6.46 38.29
N ALA A 38 -13.47 -5.44 39.03
CA ALA A 38 -14.81 -5.28 39.58
C ALA A 38 -15.42 -3.94 39.17
N LEU A 39 -16.75 -3.86 39.23
CA LEU A 39 -17.55 -2.69 38.93
C LEU A 39 -18.36 -2.32 40.16
N VAL A 40 -18.38 -1.03 40.52
CA VAL A 40 -19.35 -0.45 41.46
C VAL A 40 -20.40 0.29 40.65
N VAL A 41 -21.68 -0.06 40.81
CA VAL A 41 -22.78 0.40 39.98
C VAL A 41 -23.87 1.02 40.84
N SER A 42 -24.47 2.12 40.39
CA SER A 42 -25.68 2.67 41.02
C SER A 42 -26.84 1.68 40.91
N LYS A 43 -27.70 1.60 41.94
CA LYS A 43 -28.95 0.81 41.85
C LYS A 43 -30.00 1.51 41.00
N ARG A 44 -30.04 2.85 41.05
CA ARG A 44 -30.87 3.64 40.16
C ARG A 44 -30.20 3.71 38.79
N LEU A 45 -30.99 3.55 37.74
CA LEU A 45 -30.52 3.67 36.36
C LEU A 45 -30.21 5.15 36.03
N ILE A 46 -28.93 5.49 36.07
CA ILE A 46 -28.40 6.84 35.85
C ILE A 46 -27.42 6.79 34.68
N SER A 47 -27.55 7.66 33.68
CA SER A 47 -26.78 7.52 32.43
C SER A 47 -25.27 7.66 32.62
N THR A 48 -24.83 8.70 33.34
CA THR A 48 -23.40 9.00 33.55
C THR A 48 -23.14 9.33 35.02
N TRP A 49 -21.87 9.34 35.44
CA TRP A 49 -21.48 9.78 36.78
C TRP A 49 -22.02 11.18 37.12
N PHE A 50 -22.05 12.09 36.15
CA PHE A 50 -22.46 13.48 36.34
C PHE A 50 -23.98 13.66 36.50
N ASP A 51 -24.78 12.63 36.21
CA ASP A 51 -26.23 12.62 36.43
C ASP A 51 -26.62 12.04 37.80
N ALA A 52 -25.64 11.56 38.58
CA ALA A 52 -25.86 11.00 39.91
C ALA A 52 -25.94 12.10 40.97
N SER A 53 -26.83 11.93 41.95
CA SER A 53 -26.91 12.82 43.11
C SER A 53 -25.66 12.71 44.01
N ASP A 54 -25.41 13.72 44.84
CA ASP A 54 -24.28 13.71 45.78
C ASP A 54 -24.30 12.48 46.71
N ALA A 55 -25.49 12.06 47.13
CA ALA A 55 -25.68 10.87 47.97
C ALA A 55 -25.29 9.58 47.22
N GLU A 56 -25.63 9.47 45.94
CA GLU A 56 -25.28 8.32 45.11
C GLU A 56 -23.78 8.28 44.81
N GLN A 57 -23.19 9.44 44.46
CA GLN A 57 -21.75 9.54 44.26
C GLN A 57 -20.98 9.13 45.53
N ALA A 58 -21.40 9.62 46.70
CA ALA A 58 -20.80 9.24 47.97
C ALA A 58 -20.94 7.73 48.26
N ALA A 59 -22.11 7.16 48.01
CA ALA A 59 -22.37 5.73 48.21
C ALA A 59 -21.57 4.83 47.25
N MET A 60 -21.38 5.23 46.00
CA MET A 60 -20.54 4.49 45.05
C MET A 60 -19.06 4.56 45.45
N ILE A 61 -18.56 5.74 45.86
CA ILE A 61 -17.18 5.90 46.31
C ILE A 61 -16.90 5.13 47.61
N SER A 62 -17.87 5.03 48.53
CA SER A 62 -17.70 4.23 49.74
C SER A 62 -17.47 2.75 49.41
N LEU A 63 -18.21 2.20 48.45
CA LEU A 63 -18.08 0.81 48.02
C LEU A 63 -16.75 0.50 47.33
N VAL A 64 -16.11 1.45 46.66
CA VAL A 64 -14.75 1.24 46.10
C VAL A 64 -13.77 0.76 47.18
N ARG A 65 -13.86 1.33 48.39
CA ARG A 65 -13.00 0.96 49.52
C ARG A 65 -13.28 -0.47 49.99
N GLU A 66 -14.56 -0.84 50.07
CA GLU A 66 -14.99 -2.17 50.47
C GLU A 66 -14.57 -3.24 49.46
N VAL A 67 -14.77 -2.96 48.17
CA VAL A 67 -14.34 -3.82 47.06
C VAL A 67 -12.83 -4.04 47.10
N ARG A 68 -12.03 -2.97 47.23
CA ARG A 68 -10.57 -3.11 47.39
C ARG A 68 -10.22 -4.03 48.57
N ARG A 69 -10.85 -3.82 49.72
CA ARG A 69 -10.57 -4.62 50.93
C ARG A 69 -10.92 -6.09 50.73
N PHE A 70 -12.03 -6.37 50.06
CA PHE A 70 -12.44 -7.72 49.67
C PHE A 70 -11.42 -8.37 48.72
N LEU A 71 -11.00 -7.65 47.68
CA LEU A 71 -10.04 -8.15 46.68
C LEU A 71 -8.67 -8.42 47.30
N ASP A 72 -8.18 -7.54 48.19
CA ASP A 72 -6.93 -7.71 48.94
C ASP A 72 -6.93 -8.99 49.79
N GLN A 73 -8.09 -9.40 50.33
CA GLN A 73 -8.21 -10.59 51.19
C GLN A 73 -8.42 -11.88 50.39
N ARG A 74 -9.14 -11.81 49.26
CA ARG A 74 -9.57 -12.99 48.54
C ARG A 74 -8.60 -13.43 47.44
N LEU A 75 -7.91 -12.49 46.79
CA LEU A 75 -7.07 -12.79 45.64
C LEU A 75 -5.67 -13.22 46.06
N HIS A 76 -5.19 -14.28 45.40
CA HIS A 76 -3.83 -14.79 45.52
C HIS A 76 -3.22 -14.90 44.10
N PRO A 77 -2.04 -14.27 43.84
CA PRO A 77 -1.36 -13.31 44.72
C PRO A 77 -2.25 -12.08 45.03
N ARG A 78 -1.96 -11.43 46.17
CA ARG A 78 -2.61 -10.16 46.53
C ARG A 78 -2.27 -9.11 45.46
N PRO A 79 -3.23 -8.24 45.05
CA PRO A 79 -2.92 -7.14 44.15
C PRO A 79 -1.84 -6.19 44.70
N ASP A 80 -0.94 -5.75 43.83
CA ASP A 80 0.14 -4.82 44.16
C ASP A 80 -0.30 -3.35 44.11
N GLY A 81 -1.41 -3.07 43.41
CA GLY A 81 -1.98 -1.73 43.26
C GLY A 81 -3.38 -1.77 42.65
N TYR A 82 -3.97 -0.60 42.42
CA TYR A 82 -5.29 -0.48 41.80
C TYR A 82 -5.36 0.74 40.88
N ASN A 83 -6.06 0.60 39.75
CA ASN A 83 -6.62 1.73 39.03
C ASN A 83 -8.13 1.78 39.30
N VAL A 84 -8.63 2.97 39.61
CA VAL A 84 -10.05 3.21 39.85
C VAL A 84 -10.48 4.37 38.97
N GLY A 85 -11.56 4.22 38.23
CA GLY A 85 -12.06 5.25 37.33
C GLY A 85 -13.42 4.92 36.74
N PHE A 86 -14.02 5.87 36.05
CA PHE A 86 -15.29 5.71 35.34
C PHE A 86 -15.21 6.42 34.00
N ASN A 87 -15.98 5.94 33.03
CA ASN A 87 -16.15 6.60 31.74
C ASN A 87 -17.52 7.26 31.71
N SER A 88 -17.59 8.56 31.40
CA SER A 88 -18.82 9.33 31.28
C SER A 88 -18.99 9.83 29.85
N GLY A 89 -19.96 9.27 29.14
CA GLY A 89 -20.25 9.56 27.73
C GLY A 89 -19.46 8.71 26.73
N ILE A 90 -19.97 8.66 25.50
CA ILE A 90 -19.44 7.81 24.42
C ILE A 90 -17.99 8.18 24.08
N ALA A 91 -17.66 9.47 24.03
CA ALA A 91 -16.31 9.95 23.72
C ALA A 91 -15.27 9.52 24.77
N ALA A 92 -15.67 9.31 26.02
CA ALA A 92 -14.82 8.78 27.08
C ALA A 92 -14.74 7.24 27.07
N GLY A 93 -15.35 6.57 26.09
CA GLY A 93 -15.38 5.11 26.00
C GLY A 93 -16.46 4.44 26.87
N GLN A 94 -17.51 5.16 27.27
CA GLN A 94 -18.63 4.54 27.99
C GLN A 94 -19.49 3.73 27.01
N THR A 95 -19.52 2.41 27.19
CA THR A 95 -20.29 1.47 26.34
C THR A 95 -21.68 1.18 26.89
N ILE A 96 -21.83 1.16 28.22
CA ILE A 96 -23.11 0.96 28.91
C ILE A 96 -23.53 2.30 29.53
N PRO A 97 -24.67 2.90 29.10
CA PRO A 97 -25.17 4.16 29.66
C PRO A 97 -25.84 3.94 31.03
N HIS A 98 -25.07 3.42 31.98
CA HIS A 98 -25.41 3.30 33.38
C HIS A 98 -24.16 3.62 34.20
N ALA A 99 -24.20 4.54 35.15
CA ALA A 99 -23.08 4.97 35.96
C ALA A 99 -22.42 3.79 36.69
N HIS A 100 -21.14 3.56 36.39
CA HIS A 100 -20.32 2.55 37.05
C HIS A 100 -18.87 3.00 37.20
N ILE A 101 -18.24 2.58 38.29
CA ILE A 101 -16.82 2.78 38.58
C ILE A 101 -16.11 1.45 38.43
N HIS A 102 -15.08 1.42 37.60
CA HIS A 102 -14.13 0.32 37.51
C HIS A 102 -13.19 0.33 38.72
N VAL A 103 -13.01 -0.83 39.34
CA VAL A 103 -11.99 -1.12 40.35
C VAL A 103 -11.12 -2.23 39.80
N ILE A 104 -9.95 -1.85 39.29
CA ILE A 104 -9.06 -2.71 38.52
C ILE A 104 -7.81 -3.03 39.38
N PRO A 105 -7.67 -4.26 39.89
CA PRO A 105 -6.43 -4.71 40.52
C PRO A 105 -5.25 -4.64 39.55
N ARG A 106 -4.09 -4.23 40.04
CA ARG A 106 -2.83 -4.19 39.30
C ARG A 106 -1.80 -5.10 39.95
N TYR A 107 -0.98 -5.74 39.13
CA TYR A 107 0.03 -6.69 39.54
C TYR A 107 1.39 -6.29 38.96
N ARG A 108 2.48 -6.48 39.70
CA ARG A 108 3.81 -6.20 39.16
C ARG A 108 4.06 -7.01 37.89
N GLY A 109 4.45 -6.32 36.82
CA GLY A 109 4.70 -6.91 35.51
C GLY A 109 3.45 -7.15 34.65
N ASP A 110 2.26 -6.70 35.09
CA ASP A 110 1.04 -6.80 34.26
C ASP A 110 1.08 -5.90 33.00
N VAL A 111 1.92 -4.86 33.01
CA VAL A 111 2.30 -4.03 31.86
C VAL A 111 3.78 -3.69 31.96
N THR A 112 4.39 -3.32 30.84
CA THR A 112 5.82 -2.98 30.75
C THR A 112 6.20 -1.71 31.49
N ASP A 113 5.38 -0.65 31.40
CA ASP A 113 5.58 0.62 32.11
C ASP A 113 4.25 1.12 32.70
N PRO A 114 4.02 0.93 34.02
CA PRO A 114 2.79 1.38 34.67
C PRO A 114 2.76 2.89 34.93
N THR A 115 3.87 3.60 34.70
CA THR A 115 3.98 5.04 34.99
C THR A 115 2.95 5.83 34.20
N GLY A 116 2.22 6.71 34.89
CA GLY A 116 1.14 7.50 34.28
C GLY A 116 -0.26 6.96 34.46
N GLY A 117 -0.43 5.66 34.74
CA GLY A 117 -1.72 5.06 35.10
C GLY A 117 -2.88 5.45 34.16
N ILE A 118 -3.86 6.19 34.68
CA ILE A 118 -5.05 6.62 33.93
C ILE A 118 -4.71 7.44 32.66
N ARG A 119 -3.53 8.05 32.56
CA ARG A 119 -3.14 8.87 31.40
C ARG A 119 -2.94 8.05 30.12
N HIS A 120 -2.81 6.72 30.25
CA HIS A 120 -2.77 5.79 29.11
C HIS A 120 -4.11 5.69 28.36
N VAL A 121 -5.18 6.34 28.82
CA VAL A 121 -6.42 6.50 28.05
C VAL A 121 -6.21 7.25 26.74
N ILE A 122 -5.19 8.12 26.65
CA ILE A 122 -4.71 8.68 25.40
C ILE A 122 -3.39 7.97 25.05
N PRO A 123 -3.33 7.20 23.95
CA PRO A 123 -2.12 6.50 23.54
C PRO A 123 -0.90 7.43 23.51
N GLY A 124 0.22 6.95 24.07
CA GLY A 124 1.49 7.71 24.11
C GLY A 124 1.56 8.81 25.18
N LYS A 125 0.47 9.16 25.86
CA LYS A 125 0.46 10.19 26.92
C LYS A 125 0.52 9.62 28.34
N GLY A 126 0.81 8.34 28.51
CA GLY A 126 0.90 7.67 29.82
C GLY A 126 1.99 8.25 30.72
N ASN A 127 3.24 7.86 30.50
CA ASN A 127 4.38 8.25 31.34
C ASN A 127 4.85 9.71 31.05
N TYR A 128 4.44 10.67 31.90
CA TYR A 128 4.88 12.08 31.84
C TYR A 128 6.23 12.36 32.51
N LEU A 129 6.77 11.40 33.26
CA LEU A 129 8.07 11.57 33.92
C LEU A 129 9.23 11.26 32.97
N ARG A 130 8.93 10.58 31.86
CA ARG A 130 9.69 10.81 30.64
C ARG A 130 9.49 12.28 30.30
N ALA A 131 10.52 13.09 30.51
CA ALA A 131 10.53 14.48 30.07
C ALA A 131 9.99 14.56 28.65
N ASP A 132 9.35 15.67 28.27
CA ASP A 132 9.05 16.04 26.87
C ASP A 132 10.37 16.23 26.10
N THR A 133 11.16 15.18 26.00
CA THR A 133 11.85 14.83 24.79
C THR A 133 10.76 14.34 23.85
N ALA A 134 10.69 14.88 22.65
CA ALA A 134 10.24 14.14 21.48
C ALA A 134 11.14 12.89 21.33
N ALA A 135 10.98 11.93 22.24
CA ALA A 135 11.74 10.70 22.31
C ALA A 135 10.82 9.61 21.78
N THR A 136 11.04 9.35 20.49
CA THR A 136 11.35 8.00 20.04
C THR A 136 10.50 6.91 20.68
N GLU A 137 9.44 6.49 19.97
CA GLU A 137 9.19 5.05 19.94
C GLU A 137 10.54 4.36 19.69
N PRO A 138 10.88 3.22 20.32
CA PRO A 138 12.03 2.49 19.83
C PRO A 138 11.84 2.31 18.33
N THR A 139 12.83 2.74 17.52
CA THR A 139 12.85 2.46 16.08
C THR A 139 12.44 1.01 15.93
N LYS A 140 11.23 0.74 15.42
CA LYS A 140 10.77 -0.63 15.23
C LYS A 140 11.60 -1.19 14.10
N VAL A 141 12.70 -1.83 14.47
CA VAL A 141 13.59 -2.51 13.54
C VAL A 141 13.07 -3.93 13.37
N ALA A 142 12.66 -4.26 12.16
CA ALA A 142 12.29 -5.60 11.74
C ALA A 142 13.25 -6.07 10.64
N ILE A 143 13.41 -7.38 10.52
CA ILE A 143 14.17 -8.00 9.43
C ILE A 143 13.17 -8.70 8.51
N SER A 144 13.30 -8.42 7.22
CA SER A 144 12.66 -9.15 6.13
C SER A 144 13.72 -10.06 5.51
N THR A 145 13.52 -11.37 5.55
CA THR A 145 14.48 -12.37 5.00
C THR A 145 14.05 -12.96 3.65
N GLY A 146 12.89 -12.54 3.13
CA GLY A 146 12.35 -13.06 1.88
C GLY A 146 11.63 -14.40 2.08
N HIS A 147 11.83 -15.32 1.16
CA HIS A 147 11.28 -16.67 1.23
C HIS A 147 11.86 -17.46 2.43
N PRO A 148 11.06 -18.29 3.14
CA PRO A 148 9.64 -18.59 2.90
C PRO A 148 8.63 -17.70 3.62
N SER A 149 9.04 -16.95 4.65
CA SER A 149 8.11 -16.41 5.65
C SER A 149 8.21 -14.91 5.91
N GLY A 150 8.90 -14.15 5.05
CA GLY A 150 9.00 -12.69 5.20
C GLY A 150 9.39 -11.96 3.92
N PRO A 151 8.61 -12.05 2.83
CA PRO A 151 8.85 -11.27 1.62
C PRO A 151 8.70 -9.76 1.89
N LEU A 152 9.60 -8.97 1.32
CA LEU A 152 9.64 -7.52 1.56
C LEU A 152 8.31 -6.85 1.17
N TRP A 153 7.71 -7.25 0.04
CA TRP A 153 6.45 -6.66 -0.42
C TRP A 153 5.31 -6.79 0.59
N GLY A 154 5.25 -7.92 1.31
CA GLY A 154 4.24 -8.12 2.37
C GLY A 154 4.38 -7.14 3.53
N GLN A 155 5.59 -6.62 3.76
CA GLN A 155 5.88 -5.66 4.83
C GLN A 155 5.65 -4.20 4.38
N ILE A 156 5.91 -3.86 3.12
CA ILE A 156 5.85 -2.46 2.66
C ILE A 156 4.54 -2.07 1.98
N SER A 157 3.86 -3.01 1.33
CA SER A 157 2.72 -2.70 0.44
C SER A 157 1.56 -1.95 1.12
N HIS A 158 1.27 -2.30 2.37
CA HIS A 158 0.18 -1.70 3.15
C HIS A 158 0.46 -0.25 3.58
N ARG A 159 1.69 0.24 3.44
CA ARG A 159 2.10 1.61 3.80
C ARG A 159 2.09 2.58 2.62
N LEU A 160 2.03 2.07 1.40
CA LEU A 160 2.02 2.90 0.19
C LEU A 160 0.70 3.69 0.08
N PRO A 161 -0.49 3.07 0.27
CA PRO A 161 -1.71 3.85 0.49
C PRO A 161 -1.56 4.69 1.78
N GLY A 162 -1.88 5.97 1.71
CA GLY A 162 -1.70 6.95 2.79
C GLY A 162 -0.31 7.59 2.87
N ALA A 163 0.62 7.21 1.99
CA ALA A 163 1.92 7.85 1.91
C ALA A 163 1.82 9.28 1.36
N ARG A 164 2.69 10.16 1.84
CA ARG A 164 2.91 11.52 1.33
C ARG A 164 4.09 11.56 0.36
N GLU A 165 5.17 10.86 0.70
CA GLU A 165 6.38 10.76 -0.13
C GLU A 165 6.86 9.32 -0.22
N ILE A 166 7.25 8.89 -1.41
CA ILE A 166 7.77 7.54 -1.68
C ILE A 166 9.05 7.69 -2.51
N ASP A 167 10.20 7.33 -1.96
CA ASP A 167 11.45 7.24 -2.70
C ASP A 167 11.90 5.79 -2.78
N ILE A 168 12.17 5.33 -3.99
CA ILE A 168 12.60 3.97 -4.29
C ILE A 168 13.97 4.06 -4.96
N LEU A 169 14.99 3.50 -4.32
CA LEU A 169 16.31 3.32 -4.89
C LEU A 169 16.54 1.83 -5.13
N ALA A 170 16.83 1.46 -6.37
CA ALA A 170 17.24 0.11 -6.70
C ALA A 170 18.48 0.15 -7.60
N SER A 171 19.35 -0.85 -7.49
CA SER A 171 20.50 -0.91 -8.40
C SER A 171 20.07 -1.30 -9.81
N PHE A 172 19.01 -2.10 -9.92
CA PHE A 172 18.37 -2.42 -11.18
C PHE A 172 16.86 -2.57 -11.02
N VAL A 173 16.15 -2.52 -12.14
CA VAL A 173 14.70 -2.76 -12.22
C VAL A 173 14.37 -3.80 -13.28
N GLN A 174 13.41 -4.67 -12.99
CA GLN A 174 12.82 -5.62 -13.94
C GLN A 174 11.31 -5.34 -14.08
N LEU A 175 10.71 -5.74 -15.20
CA LEU A 175 9.27 -5.59 -15.41
C LEU A 175 8.44 -6.25 -14.32
N SER A 176 8.88 -7.41 -13.83
CA SER A 176 8.16 -8.16 -12.80
C SER A 176 8.10 -7.42 -11.45
N GLY A 177 9.09 -6.57 -11.17
CA GLY A 177 9.08 -5.69 -10.00
C GLY A 177 8.05 -4.59 -10.15
N LEU A 178 7.99 -3.94 -11.33
CA LEU A 178 7.00 -2.93 -11.63
C LEU A 178 5.57 -3.49 -11.56
N ASP A 179 5.36 -4.68 -12.12
CA ASP A 179 4.13 -5.46 -12.06
C ASP A 179 3.59 -5.67 -10.62
N ILE A 180 4.48 -5.72 -9.62
CA ILE A 180 4.12 -5.90 -8.22
C ILE A 180 3.69 -4.58 -7.59
N ILE A 181 4.42 -3.50 -7.87
CA ILE A 181 4.27 -2.23 -7.15
C ILE A 181 3.23 -1.30 -7.79
N GLN A 182 2.90 -1.52 -9.06
CA GLN A 182 2.05 -0.67 -9.90
C GLN A 182 0.78 -0.20 -9.19
N GLU A 183 -0.07 -1.13 -8.73
CA GLU A 183 -1.36 -0.79 -8.14
C GLU A 183 -1.21 0.09 -6.90
N ALA A 184 -0.25 -0.24 -6.02
CA ALA A 184 -0.03 0.50 -4.79
C ALA A 184 0.57 1.89 -5.01
N ILE A 185 1.48 2.04 -5.99
CA ILE A 185 2.04 3.34 -6.36
C ILE A 185 0.94 4.26 -6.91
N PHE A 186 0.15 3.79 -7.89
CA PHE A 186 -0.92 4.60 -8.46
C PHE A 186 -2.05 4.89 -7.44
N ALA A 187 -2.31 3.99 -6.50
CA ALA A 187 -3.20 4.27 -5.37
C ALA A 187 -2.67 5.42 -4.50
N ALA A 188 -1.38 5.40 -4.15
CA ALA A 188 -0.74 6.46 -3.39
C ALA A 188 -0.79 7.82 -4.11
N LEU A 189 -0.49 7.84 -5.42
CA LEU A 189 -0.57 9.06 -6.24
C LEU A 189 -1.98 9.66 -6.25
N ARG A 190 -3.02 8.81 -6.31
CA ARG A 190 -4.43 9.23 -6.27
C ARG A 190 -4.80 9.87 -4.93
N GLU A 191 -4.22 9.40 -3.83
CA GLU A 191 -4.36 9.99 -2.50
C GLU A 191 -3.48 11.22 -2.29
N GLY A 192 -2.66 11.55 -3.29
CA GLY A 192 -1.90 12.77 -3.38
C GLY A 192 -0.44 12.64 -2.95
N ALA A 193 0.09 11.42 -2.90
CA ALA A 193 1.51 11.18 -2.70
C ALA A 193 2.37 11.76 -3.84
N PHE A 194 3.63 12.00 -3.54
CA PHE A 194 4.71 12.16 -4.52
C PHE A 194 5.60 10.92 -4.49
N ALA A 195 5.99 10.41 -5.67
CA ALA A 195 6.84 9.23 -5.76
C ALA A 195 8.05 9.44 -6.70
N ARG A 196 9.22 8.97 -6.27
CA ARG A 196 10.48 9.00 -7.03
C ARG A 196 11.08 7.62 -7.14
N VAL A 197 11.49 7.25 -8.34
CA VAL A 197 12.17 5.98 -8.62
C VAL A 197 13.56 6.26 -9.20
N LEU A 198 14.58 5.73 -8.53
CA LEU A 198 15.97 5.86 -8.93
C LEU A 198 16.56 4.48 -9.20
N VAL A 199 17.02 4.26 -10.43
CA VAL A 199 17.54 2.97 -10.90
C VAL A 199 18.92 3.14 -11.53
N GLY A 200 19.79 2.13 -11.48
CA GLY A 200 21.14 2.20 -12.03
C GLY A 200 21.31 1.54 -13.40
N ASP A 201 22.37 1.93 -14.11
CA ASP A 201 22.84 1.30 -15.35
C ASP A 201 23.91 0.22 -15.14
N TYR A 202 24.27 -0.08 -13.89
CA TYR A 202 25.35 -1.01 -13.58
C TYR A 202 25.17 -2.35 -14.26
N LEU A 203 26.22 -2.80 -14.93
CA LEU A 203 26.27 -4.05 -15.68
C LEU A 203 25.14 -4.21 -16.72
N TYR A 204 24.38 -3.16 -17.03
CA TYR A 204 23.21 -3.20 -17.91
C TYR A 204 22.15 -4.25 -17.53
N VAL A 205 21.92 -4.40 -16.23
CA VAL A 205 21.02 -5.42 -15.66
C VAL A 205 19.56 -4.98 -15.71
N SER A 206 19.29 -3.68 -15.57
CA SER A 206 17.92 -3.15 -15.68
C SER A 206 17.29 -3.56 -17.01
N ASP A 207 16.03 -3.97 -16.97
CA ASP A 207 15.27 -4.30 -18.17
C ASP A 207 14.95 -3.00 -18.94
N PRO A 208 15.39 -2.86 -20.21
CA PRO A 208 15.07 -1.67 -21.02
C PRO A 208 13.57 -1.39 -21.11
N ALA A 209 12.75 -2.44 -21.15
CA ALA A 209 11.31 -2.28 -21.18
C ALA A 209 10.73 -1.80 -19.84
N ALA A 210 11.39 -2.12 -18.72
CA ALA A 210 11.00 -1.57 -17.43
C ALA A 210 11.31 -0.07 -17.34
N LEU A 211 12.42 0.39 -17.94
CA LEU A 211 12.73 1.82 -18.05
C LEU A 211 11.69 2.55 -18.92
N CYS A 212 11.33 1.97 -20.07
CA CYS A 212 10.28 2.50 -20.94
C CYS A 212 8.91 2.58 -20.21
N ARG A 213 8.58 1.57 -19.38
CA ARG A 213 7.38 1.59 -18.56
C ARG A 213 7.41 2.67 -17.48
N LEU A 214 8.52 2.84 -16.78
CA LEU A 214 8.69 3.92 -15.79
C LEU A 214 8.52 5.30 -16.43
N HIS A 215 9.07 5.51 -17.62
CA HIS A 215 8.82 6.72 -18.39
C HIS A 215 7.32 6.90 -18.69
N GLY A 216 6.66 5.86 -19.17
CA GLY A 216 5.20 5.85 -19.34
C GLY A 216 4.43 6.24 -18.09
N TRP A 217 4.81 5.70 -16.92
CA TRP A 217 4.19 6.05 -15.64
C TRP A 217 4.36 7.54 -15.30
N MET A 218 5.50 8.15 -15.64
CA MET A 218 5.70 9.60 -15.46
C MET A 218 4.71 10.40 -16.31
N GLU A 219 4.51 10.00 -17.57
CA GLU A 219 3.59 10.70 -18.48
C GLU A 219 2.13 10.50 -18.07
N VAL A 220 1.77 9.30 -17.61
CA VAL A 220 0.44 9.01 -17.08
C VAL A 220 0.18 9.86 -15.84
N ALA A 221 1.13 9.89 -14.90
CA ALA A 221 0.98 10.67 -13.67
C ALA A 221 0.92 12.17 -13.94
N ARG A 222 1.71 12.66 -14.90
CA ARG A 222 1.72 14.08 -15.33
C ARG A 222 0.34 14.53 -15.80
N GLU A 223 -0.31 13.72 -16.62
CA GLU A 223 -1.61 14.06 -17.19
C GLU A 223 -2.75 13.94 -16.17
N GLU A 224 -2.74 12.90 -15.33
CA GLU A 224 -3.86 12.64 -14.40
C GLU A 224 -3.73 13.34 -13.04
N PHE A 225 -2.54 13.33 -12.44
CA PHE A 225 -2.34 13.80 -11.07
C PHE A 225 -1.63 15.16 -11.00
N GLY A 226 -1.11 15.64 -12.14
CA GLY A 226 -0.37 16.89 -12.27
C GLY A 226 1.15 16.70 -12.40
N PRO A 227 1.87 17.80 -12.71
CA PRO A 227 3.31 17.74 -12.92
C PRO A 227 4.04 17.31 -11.65
N SER A 228 5.13 16.54 -11.82
CA SER A 228 6.01 16.11 -10.73
C SER A 228 5.28 15.37 -9.60
N ARG A 229 4.30 14.51 -9.94
CA ARG A 229 3.72 13.54 -8.98
C ARG A 229 4.45 12.21 -8.95
N PHE A 230 4.96 11.79 -10.10
CA PHE A 230 5.80 10.61 -10.25
C PHE A 230 7.00 10.98 -11.12
N GLU A 231 8.22 10.74 -10.62
CA GLU A 231 9.45 10.93 -11.39
C GLU A 231 10.32 9.68 -11.33
N ALA A 232 10.94 9.32 -12.45
CA ALA A 232 11.90 8.24 -12.50
C ALA A 232 13.19 8.69 -13.19
N ARG A 233 14.34 8.30 -12.65
CA ARG A 233 15.66 8.67 -13.18
C ARG A 233 16.59 7.46 -13.25
N LEU A 234 17.50 7.52 -14.22
CA LEU A 234 18.57 6.56 -14.41
C LEU A 234 19.89 7.15 -13.90
N VAL A 235 20.53 6.47 -12.95
CA VAL A 235 21.90 6.74 -12.56
C VAL A 235 22.81 6.08 -13.58
N GLU A 236 23.53 6.91 -14.35
CA GLU A 236 24.56 6.46 -15.27
C GLU A 236 25.90 6.45 -14.51
N ILE A 237 26.55 5.29 -14.32
CA ILE A 237 27.79 5.22 -13.51
C ILE A 237 28.87 6.17 -14.02
N GLN A 238 28.89 6.42 -15.33
CA GLN A 238 29.85 7.33 -15.94
C GLN A 238 29.63 8.79 -15.53
N SER A 239 28.41 9.17 -15.12
CA SER A 239 28.09 10.51 -14.63
C SER A 239 28.40 10.70 -13.15
N LEU A 240 28.64 9.61 -12.40
CA LEU A 240 28.95 9.68 -10.97
C LEU A 240 30.39 10.19 -10.71
N PRO A 241 30.59 11.03 -9.67
CA PRO A 241 31.91 11.40 -9.18
C PRO A 241 32.78 10.17 -8.90
N HIS A 242 34.05 10.25 -9.28
CA HIS A 242 35.03 9.17 -9.10
C HIS A 242 34.73 7.85 -9.82
N ARG A 243 33.62 7.74 -10.57
CA ARG A 243 33.24 6.59 -11.40
C ARG A 243 33.42 5.26 -10.65
N PRO A 244 32.58 5.00 -9.64
CA PRO A 244 32.75 3.83 -8.79
C PRO A 244 32.69 2.54 -9.62
N GLU A 245 33.43 1.52 -9.18
CA GLU A 245 33.49 0.22 -9.85
C GLU A 245 32.16 -0.55 -9.79
N SER A 246 31.27 -0.19 -8.86
CA SER A 246 29.97 -0.82 -8.69
C SER A 246 28.89 0.16 -8.21
N PHE A 247 27.64 -0.14 -8.54
CA PHE A 247 26.46 0.56 -8.03
C PHE A 247 25.43 -0.48 -7.59
N HIS A 248 25.34 -0.71 -6.28
CA HIS A 248 24.43 -1.69 -5.69
C HIS A 248 23.53 -1.21 -4.53
N PRO A 249 23.23 0.09 -4.36
CA PRO A 249 22.31 0.48 -3.29
C PRO A 249 20.89 -0.05 -3.58
N LYS A 250 20.17 -0.47 -2.54
CA LYS A 250 18.71 -0.63 -2.57
C LYS A 250 18.11 -0.06 -1.30
N ALA A 251 17.12 0.79 -1.46
CA ALA A 251 16.42 1.38 -0.34
C ALA A 251 14.99 1.79 -0.72
N TRP A 252 14.12 1.82 0.29
CA TRP A 252 12.82 2.46 0.23
C TRP A 252 12.73 3.50 1.33
N ARG A 253 12.14 4.65 1.02
CA ARG A 253 11.72 5.64 2.00
C ARG A 253 10.27 6.01 1.73
N ILE A 254 9.38 5.67 2.66
CA ILE A 254 7.94 5.93 2.60
C ILE A 254 7.61 6.82 3.78
N LEU A 255 7.19 8.06 3.54
CA LEU A 255 6.78 8.99 4.58
C LEU A 255 5.26 9.06 4.60
N ASP A 256 4.66 8.90 5.78
CA ASP A 256 3.22 8.95 6.01
C ASP A 256 2.95 9.63 7.36
N GLU A 257 1.67 9.83 7.70
CA GLU A 257 1.27 10.49 8.95
C GLU A 257 1.61 9.69 10.22
N SER A 258 1.91 8.40 10.08
CA SER A 258 2.19 7.48 11.18
C SER A 258 3.69 7.31 11.47
N GLY A 259 4.52 8.24 11.00
CA GLY A 259 5.97 8.27 11.27
C GLY A 259 6.83 7.64 10.18
N GLY A 260 6.26 7.19 9.06
CA GLY A 260 7.02 6.67 7.92
C GLY A 260 7.65 5.28 8.12
N MET A 261 8.28 4.80 7.06
CA MET A 261 8.92 3.49 6.94
C MET A 261 10.10 3.60 6.00
N LEU A 262 11.25 3.12 6.44
CA LEU A 262 12.49 3.08 5.68
C LEU A 262 12.93 1.61 5.56
N VAL A 263 13.50 1.25 4.41
CA VAL A 263 14.01 -0.10 4.16
C VAL A 263 15.38 0.03 3.50
N ILE A 264 16.35 -0.74 3.98
CA ILE A 264 17.66 -0.89 3.34
C ILE A 264 18.01 -2.39 3.32
N GLY A 265 18.47 -2.88 2.17
CA GLY A 265 18.78 -4.30 2.06
C GLY A 265 19.24 -4.73 0.68
N SER A 266 19.03 -6.02 0.37
CA SER A 266 19.44 -6.65 -0.89
C SER A 266 18.34 -6.64 -1.97
N SER A 267 17.10 -6.28 -1.64
CA SER A 267 15.96 -6.35 -2.57
C SER A 267 15.96 -5.23 -3.63
N ASN A 268 16.20 -5.60 -4.89
CA ASN A 268 15.94 -4.75 -6.07
C ASN A 268 14.45 -4.71 -6.46
N LEU A 269 14.12 -3.94 -7.51
CA LEU A 269 12.79 -3.94 -8.11
C LEU A 269 12.61 -5.13 -9.07
N SER A 270 12.52 -6.34 -8.52
CA SER A 270 12.17 -7.58 -9.24
C SER A 270 11.28 -8.48 -8.37
N ARG A 271 10.58 -9.43 -8.99
CA ARG A 271 9.73 -10.38 -8.27
C ARG A 271 10.51 -11.30 -7.31
N PRO A 272 11.66 -11.89 -7.69
CA PRO A 272 12.52 -12.58 -6.74
C PRO A 272 12.83 -11.71 -5.54
N ALA A 273 13.29 -10.48 -5.77
CA ALA A 273 13.68 -9.59 -4.69
C ALA A 273 12.52 -9.19 -3.75
N LEU A 274 11.31 -9.04 -4.29
CA LEU A 274 10.16 -8.53 -3.54
C LEU A 274 9.27 -9.62 -2.93
N LYS A 275 9.21 -10.82 -3.52
CA LYS A 275 8.23 -11.87 -3.14
C LYS A 275 8.78 -13.28 -2.95
N THR A 276 9.74 -13.73 -3.76
CA THR A 276 10.02 -15.18 -3.86
C THR A 276 11.46 -15.59 -3.56
N GLY A 277 12.40 -14.65 -3.55
CA GLY A 277 13.82 -14.87 -3.28
C GLY A 277 14.15 -14.79 -1.79
N VAL A 278 15.34 -15.25 -1.43
CA VAL A 278 15.93 -15.05 -0.11
C VAL A 278 16.66 -13.71 -0.13
N GLU A 279 16.19 -12.76 0.65
CA GLU A 279 16.59 -11.35 0.57
C GLU A 279 16.61 -10.75 1.96
N TRP A 280 17.70 -10.08 2.34
CA TRP A 280 17.83 -9.52 3.66
C TRP A 280 17.61 -8.02 3.60
N ASN A 281 16.57 -7.55 4.29
CA ASN A 281 16.27 -6.14 4.41
C ASN A 281 16.00 -5.80 5.86
N VAL A 282 16.55 -4.66 6.28
CA VAL A 282 16.23 -4.04 7.55
C VAL A 282 15.11 -3.04 7.28
N VAL A 283 13.97 -3.24 7.93
CA VAL A 283 12.80 -2.35 7.89
C VAL A 283 12.76 -1.57 9.19
N PHE A 284 12.68 -0.25 9.12
CA PHE A 284 12.70 0.61 10.28
C PHE A 284 11.62 1.71 10.16
N SER A 285 10.83 1.88 11.21
CA SER A 285 10.00 3.08 11.38
C SER A 285 10.86 4.16 12.05
N PRO A 286 11.20 5.25 11.35
CA PRO A 286 12.11 6.25 11.89
C PRO A 286 11.44 6.94 13.08
N ALA A 287 12.00 6.73 14.26
CA ALA A 287 11.59 7.41 15.47
C ALA A 287 12.43 8.68 15.75
N GLU A 288 13.58 8.78 15.07
CA GLU A 288 14.50 9.92 15.05
C GLU A 288 14.67 10.41 13.60
N ASP A 289 14.55 11.72 13.39
CA ASP A 289 14.72 12.36 12.07
C ASP A 289 16.16 12.23 11.51
N SER A 290 17.15 11.80 12.29
CA SER A 290 18.56 11.80 11.89
C SER A 290 18.85 10.80 10.76
N LEU A 291 18.40 9.56 10.90
CA LEU A 291 18.62 8.49 9.91
C LEU A 291 17.80 8.72 8.64
N GLU A 292 16.56 9.18 8.79
CA GLU A 292 15.71 9.58 7.66
C GLU A 292 16.40 10.68 6.84
N ARG A 293 16.88 11.75 7.50
CA ARG A 293 17.61 12.84 6.83
C ARG A 293 18.88 12.37 6.15
N SER A 294 19.64 11.47 6.78
CA SER A 294 20.83 10.87 6.15
C SER A 294 20.49 10.07 4.91
N LEU A 295 19.44 9.24 4.96
CA LEU A 295 18.99 8.45 3.81
C LEU A 295 18.44 9.36 2.69
N ALA A 296 17.64 10.37 3.05
CA ALA A 296 17.14 11.37 2.11
C ALA A 296 18.29 12.14 1.44
N SER A 297 19.30 12.57 2.19
CA SER A 297 20.48 13.24 1.64
C SER A 297 21.29 12.33 0.70
N ALA A 298 21.47 11.04 1.06
CA ALA A 298 22.16 10.07 0.21
C ALA A 298 21.36 9.74 -1.06
N PHE A 299 20.04 9.71 -0.99
CA PHE A 299 19.18 9.58 -2.16
C PHE A 299 19.30 10.81 -3.06
N MET A 300 19.21 12.01 -2.49
CA MET A 300 19.26 13.27 -3.25
C MET A 300 20.59 13.48 -3.97
N SER A 301 21.72 13.10 -3.36
CA SER A 301 23.03 13.22 -4.01
C SER A 301 23.15 12.39 -5.29
N LEU A 302 22.47 11.23 -5.34
CA LEU A 302 22.36 10.43 -6.55
C LEU A 302 21.30 11.00 -7.50
N TRP A 303 20.16 11.43 -6.96
CA TRP A 303 19.04 11.97 -7.73
C TRP A 303 19.41 13.19 -8.58
N GLU A 304 20.21 14.10 -8.02
CA GLU A 304 20.67 15.32 -8.68
C GLU A 304 21.63 15.04 -9.86
N LEU A 305 22.37 13.94 -9.79
CA LEU A 305 23.30 13.49 -10.84
C LEU A 305 22.67 12.54 -11.86
N ALA A 306 21.48 12.03 -11.55
CA ALA A 306 20.77 11.07 -12.38
C ALA A 306 20.03 11.75 -13.53
N THR A 307 19.96 11.03 -14.65
CA THR A 307 19.30 11.49 -15.87
C THR A 307 17.81 11.15 -15.79
N THR A 308 16.93 12.14 -15.97
CA THR A 308 15.49 11.92 -16.07
C THR A 308 15.16 10.94 -17.20
N LEU A 309 14.32 9.93 -16.91
CA LEU A 309 13.91 8.98 -17.93
C LEU A 309 13.06 9.67 -19.00
N THR A 310 13.42 9.40 -20.25
CA THR A 310 12.69 9.77 -21.45
C THR A 310 12.70 8.58 -22.42
N SER A 311 11.93 8.65 -23.51
CA SER A 311 11.99 7.69 -24.60
C SER A 311 13.41 7.57 -25.17
N GLU A 312 14.09 8.70 -25.40
CA GLU A 312 15.47 8.74 -25.91
C GLU A 312 16.49 8.11 -24.96
N VAL A 313 16.34 8.35 -23.65
CA VAL A 313 17.22 7.73 -22.62
C VAL A 313 17.02 6.21 -22.60
N SER A 314 15.77 5.76 -22.70
CA SER A 314 15.43 4.33 -22.71
C SER A 314 15.99 3.62 -23.95
N GLU A 315 15.85 4.22 -25.14
CA GLU A 315 16.41 3.70 -26.40
C GLU A 315 17.94 3.64 -26.40
N ARG A 316 18.59 4.70 -25.87
CA ARG A 316 20.05 4.74 -25.70
C ARG A 316 20.52 3.61 -24.78
N TYR A 317 19.83 3.43 -23.64
CA TYR A 317 20.13 2.37 -22.70
C TYR A 317 19.95 0.98 -23.33
N GLU A 318 18.84 0.74 -24.05
CA GLU A 318 18.59 -0.53 -24.71
C GLU A 318 19.70 -0.91 -25.69
N THR A 319 20.14 0.06 -26.49
CA THR A 319 21.23 -0.13 -27.46
C THR A 319 22.54 -0.49 -26.74
N ALA A 320 22.86 0.21 -25.66
CA ALA A 320 24.06 -0.06 -24.86
C ALA A 320 23.98 -1.41 -24.14
N ALA A 321 22.83 -1.76 -23.58
CA ALA A 321 22.57 -3.02 -22.90
C ALA A 321 22.69 -4.22 -23.86
N ARG A 322 22.13 -4.12 -25.07
CA ARG A 322 22.28 -5.14 -26.11
C ARG A 322 23.75 -5.40 -26.44
N LYS A 323 24.52 -4.33 -26.68
CA LYS A 323 25.96 -4.41 -26.94
C LYS A 323 26.72 -5.02 -25.76
N ALA A 324 26.37 -4.67 -24.53
CA ALA A 324 27.00 -5.21 -23.33
C ALA A 324 26.71 -6.72 -23.13
N ARG A 325 25.49 -7.17 -23.46
CA ARG A 325 25.07 -8.57 -23.39
C ARG A 325 25.77 -9.43 -24.45
N GLU A 326 25.97 -8.92 -25.65
CA GLU A 326 26.75 -9.62 -26.69
C GLU A 326 28.20 -9.90 -26.24
N LEU A 327 28.76 -9.06 -25.37
CA LEU A 327 30.13 -9.16 -24.87
C LEU A 327 30.28 -10.03 -23.60
N ARG A 328 29.18 -10.45 -22.95
CA ARG A 328 29.20 -11.19 -21.67
C ARG A 328 28.51 -12.55 -21.81
N VAL A 329 29.15 -13.59 -21.25
CA VAL A 329 28.71 -15.00 -21.41
C VAL A 329 27.67 -15.43 -20.36
N GLU A 330 27.52 -14.72 -19.25
CA GLU A 330 26.56 -15.12 -18.21
C GLU A 330 25.35 -14.17 -18.11
N PRO A 331 24.12 -14.69 -18.13
CA PRO A 331 22.95 -13.92 -17.75
C PRO A 331 22.90 -13.83 -16.22
N GLU A 332 23.01 -12.60 -15.69
CA GLU A 332 22.46 -12.32 -14.36
C GLU A 332 20.96 -12.65 -14.35
N SER A 333 20.46 -13.10 -13.20
CA SER A 333 19.11 -13.62 -12.98
C SER A 333 18.04 -12.85 -13.75
N GLN A 334 17.66 -13.35 -14.93
CA GLN A 334 16.49 -12.87 -15.63
C GLN A 334 15.26 -13.40 -14.91
N ASP A 335 14.25 -12.56 -14.74
CA ASP A 335 12.99 -13.02 -14.20
C ASP A 335 12.42 -14.15 -15.05
N ILE A 336 11.88 -15.16 -14.39
CA ILE A 336 11.08 -16.18 -15.07
C ILE A 336 9.85 -15.45 -15.62
N ILE A 337 9.76 -15.37 -16.95
CA ILE A 337 8.59 -14.85 -17.64
C ILE A 337 7.42 -15.77 -17.29
N GLU A 338 6.43 -15.24 -16.55
CA GLU A 338 5.23 -16.02 -16.24
C GLU A 338 4.47 -16.32 -17.54
N PRO A 339 4.09 -17.59 -17.80
CA PRO A 339 3.34 -17.96 -18.99
C PRO A 339 2.01 -17.19 -19.00
N MET A 340 1.49 -16.86 -20.19
CA MET A 340 0.17 -16.23 -20.30
C MET A 340 -0.87 -17.12 -19.59
N PRO A 341 -1.75 -16.57 -18.74
CA PRO A 341 -2.80 -17.35 -18.10
C PRO A 341 -3.77 -17.91 -19.15
N ASP A 342 -4.42 -19.03 -18.86
CA ASP A 342 -5.46 -19.56 -19.74
C ASP A 342 -6.72 -18.67 -19.69
N PRO A 343 -7.41 -18.48 -20.83
CA PRO A 343 -8.67 -17.74 -20.85
C PRO A 343 -9.75 -18.47 -20.04
N ARG A 344 -10.58 -17.71 -19.34
CA ARG A 344 -11.76 -18.26 -18.65
C ARG A 344 -12.78 -18.74 -19.70
N PRO A 345 -13.67 -19.71 -19.37
CA PRO A 345 -14.64 -20.24 -20.34
C PRO A 345 -15.56 -19.19 -20.98
N TRP A 346 -15.87 -18.09 -20.28
CA TRP A 346 -16.65 -17.00 -20.85
C TRP A 346 -15.82 -16.10 -21.79
N GLN A 347 -14.51 -15.96 -21.55
CA GLN A 347 -13.58 -15.23 -22.42
C GLN A 347 -13.37 -16.01 -23.73
N GLU A 348 -13.26 -17.33 -23.67
CA GLU A 348 -13.23 -18.19 -24.86
C GLU A 348 -14.47 -18.01 -25.74
N LYS A 349 -15.66 -18.08 -25.13
CA LYS A 349 -16.92 -17.82 -25.83
C LYS A 349 -16.97 -16.41 -26.42
N ALA A 350 -16.48 -15.40 -25.69
CA ALA A 350 -16.43 -14.04 -26.19
C ALA A 350 -15.49 -13.91 -27.40
N MET A 351 -14.30 -14.50 -27.36
CA MET A 351 -13.37 -14.54 -28.49
C MET A 351 -13.94 -15.27 -29.71
N GLU A 352 -14.64 -16.37 -29.50
CA GLU A 352 -15.31 -17.08 -30.60
C GLU A 352 -16.32 -16.15 -31.31
N ARG A 353 -17.12 -15.40 -30.53
CA ARG A 353 -18.06 -14.41 -31.07
C ARG A 353 -17.36 -13.25 -31.77
N LEU A 354 -16.27 -12.73 -31.20
CA LEU A 354 -15.46 -11.67 -31.82
C LEU A 354 -14.86 -12.16 -33.15
N GLY A 355 -14.40 -13.40 -33.20
CA GLY A 355 -13.94 -14.08 -34.42
C GLY A 355 -15.05 -14.18 -35.47
N GLN A 356 -16.25 -14.63 -35.09
CA GLN A 356 -17.42 -14.70 -35.99
C GLN A 356 -17.80 -13.33 -36.56
N ILE A 357 -17.81 -12.28 -35.73
CA ILE A 357 -18.08 -10.90 -36.14
C ILE A 357 -17.05 -10.45 -37.18
N ARG A 358 -15.76 -10.73 -36.97
CA ARG A 358 -14.70 -10.42 -37.95
C ARG A 358 -14.86 -11.19 -39.26
N LEU A 359 -15.21 -12.48 -39.22
CA LEU A 359 -15.46 -13.30 -40.41
C LEU A 359 -16.65 -12.79 -41.24
N GLN A 360 -17.62 -12.15 -40.60
CA GLN A 360 -18.75 -11.48 -41.28
C GLN A 360 -18.37 -10.11 -41.89
N GLY A 361 -17.11 -9.69 -41.77
CA GLY A 361 -16.59 -8.44 -42.35
C GLY A 361 -16.76 -7.20 -41.47
N TYR A 362 -17.32 -7.34 -40.27
CA TYR A 362 -17.42 -6.23 -39.33
C TYR A 362 -16.04 -5.88 -38.75
N ARG A 363 -15.75 -4.58 -38.69
CA ARG A 363 -14.48 -4.03 -38.19
C ARG A 363 -14.58 -3.40 -36.80
N ARG A 364 -15.78 -3.42 -36.20
CA ARG A 364 -16.08 -2.82 -34.91
C ARG A 364 -16.95 -3.79 -34.12
N ALA A 365 -16.61 -3.99 -32.85
CA ALA A 365 -17.35 -4.84 -31.93
C ALA A 365 -17.33 -4.20 -30.53
N LEU A 366 -18.38 -4.45 -29.75
CA LEU A 366 -18.48 -4.02 -28.36
C LEU A 366 -18.58 -5.25 -27.47
N ALA A 367 -17.66 -5.37 -26.52
CA ALA A 367 -17.71 -6.39 -25.47
C ALA A 367 -18.16 -5.75 -24.15
N ALA A 368 -19.41 -5.98 -23.76
CA ALA A 368 -19.93 -5.53 -22.48
C ALA A 368 -19.60 -6.57 -21.39
N VAL A 369 -18.74 -6.21 -20.45
CA VAL A 369 -18.24 -7.09 -19.39
C VAL A 369 -18.39 -6.38 -18.05
N ALA A 370 -18.74 -7.11 -16.98
CA ALA A 370 -18.77 -6.53 -15.64
C ALA A 370 -17.34 -6.18 -15.15
N THR A 371 -17.23 -5.22 -14.23
CA THR A 371 -15.95 -4.83 -13.62
C THR A 371 -15.31 -6.01 -12.88
N GLY A 372 -13.97 -6.07 -12.88
CA GLY A 372 -13.22 -7.12 -12.19
C GLY A 372 -13.23 -8.51 -12.84
N LEU A 373 -13.91 -8.71 -13.98
CA LEU A 373 -13.91 -10.02 -14.66
C LEU A 373 -12.69 -10.25 -15.56
N GLY A 374 -11.86 -9.24 -15.80
CA GLY A 374 -10.68 -9.33 -16.68
C GLY A 374 -10.97 -8.92 -18.12
N LYS A 375 -11.53 -7.73 -18.32
CA LYS A 375 -11.83 -7.16 -19.65
C LYS A 375 -10.55 -6.98 -20.48
N THR A 376 -9.51 -6.47 -19.86
CA THR A 376 -8.19 -6.24 -20.47
C THR A 376 -7.57 -7.56 -20.93
N TRP A 377 -7.72 -8.63 -20.13
CA TRP A 377 -7.27 -9.96 -20.52
C TRP A 377 -8.04 -10.51 -21.72
N LEU A 378 -9.36 -10.31 -21.79
CA LEU A 378 -10.13 -10.67 -22.99
C LEU A 378 -9.57 -9.97 -24.24
N ALA A 379 -9.28 -8.67 -24.15
CA ALA A 379 -8.67 -7.93 -25.26
C ALA A 379 -7.30 -8.51 -25.64
N GLY A 380 -6.44 -8.83 -24.65
CA GLY A 380 -5.14 -9.43 -24.88
C GLY A 380 -5.22 -10.79 -25.60
N PHE A 381 -6.10 -11.70 -25.14
CA PHE A 381 -6.28 -12.99 -25.79
C PHE A 381 -6.77 -12.85 -27.23
N ASP A 382 -7.70 -11.93 -27.47
CA ASP A 382 -8.27 -11.71 -28.79
C ASP A 382 -7.28 -11.05 -29.76
N ILE A 383 -6.45 -10.12 -29.27
CA ILE A 383 -5.32 -9.53 -30.02
C ILE A 383 -4.30 -10.60 -30.41
N ARG A 384 -3.98 -11.54 -29.50
CA ARG A 384 -3.08 -12.66 -29.80
C ARG A 384 -3.67 -13.52 -30.93
N ALA A 385 -4.93 -13.94 -30.79
CA ALA A 385 -5.63 -14.73 -31.82
C ALA A 385 -5.73 -14.00 -33.17
N HIS A 386 -5.93 -12.67 -33.14
CA HIS A 386 -5.92 -11.85 -34.35
C HIS A 386 -4.55 -11.86 -35.03
N GLY A 387 -3.46 -11.68 -34.27
CA GLY A 387 -2.10 -11.78 -34.80
C GLY A 387 -1.80 -13.15 -35.42
N GLU A 388 -2.35 -14.23 -34.84
CA GLU A 388 -2.17 -15.58 -35.39
C GLU A 388 -2.84 -15.73 -36.76
N THR A 389 -4.01 -15.13 -36.90
CA THR A 389 -4.72 -15.06 -38.19
C THR A 389 -3.90 -14.27 -39.23
N LEU A 390 -3.26 -13.18 -38.80
CA LEU A 390 -2.36 -12.38 -39.65
C LEU A 390 -0.99 -13.02 -39.89
N LYS A 391 -0.64 -14.07 -39.13
CA LYS A 391 0.70 -14.68 -39.08
C LYS A 391 1.83 -13.69 -38.73
N ARG A 392 1.49 -12.61 -38.02
CA ARG A 392 2.43 -11.59 -37.53
C ARG A 392 1.85 -10.89 -36.31
N ARG A 393 2.70 -10.19 -35.55
CA ARG A 393 2.25 -9.31 -34.48
C ARG A 393 1.22 -8.30 -35.02
N SER A 394 0.13 -8.12 -34.29
CA SER A 394 -0.81 -7.01 -34.55
C SER A 394 -0.22 -5.72 -34.02
N ARG A 395 -0.31 -4.63 -34.80
CA ARG A 395 -0.07 -3.28 -34.29
C ARG A 395 -1.32 -2.79 -33.55
N VAL A 396 -1.18 -2.53 -32.26
CA VAL A 396 -2.28 -2.29 -31.33
C VAL A 396 -2.27 -0.86 -30.84
N LEU A 397 -3.46 -0.22 -30.85
CA LEU A 397 -3.71 1.05 -30.16
C LEU A 397 -4.65 0.79 -28.98
N LEU A 398 -4.19 1.07 -27.76
CA LEU A 398 -5.05 1.17 -26.58
C LEU A 398 -5.38 2.64 -26.33
N VAL A 399 -6.66 2.95 -26.20
CA VAL A 399 -7.15 4.28 -25.85
C VAL A 399 -8.00 4.21 -24.58
N ALA A 400 -7.65 5.00 -23.56
CA ALA A 400 -8.42 5.09 -22.33
C ALA A 400 -8.35 6.48 -21.69
N HIS A 401 -9.30 6.78 -20.80
CA HIS A 401 -9.36 8.04 -20.06
C HIS A 401 -8.65 8.01 -18.70
N ARG A 402 -8.37 6.82 -18.14
CA ARG A 402 -7.84 6.64 -16.77
C ARG A 402 -6.46 6.01 -16.78
N ALA A 403 -5.59 6.52 -15.92
CA ALA A 403 -4.22 6.07 -15.69
C ALA A 403 -4.14 4.58 -15.40
N GLU A 404 -4.98 4.08 -14.49
CA GLU A 404 -4.93 2.67 -14.10
C GLU A 404 -5.22 1.76 -15.29
N ILE A 405 -6.14 2.15 -16.17
CA ILE A 405 -6.50 1.39 -17.37
C ILE A 405 -5.34 1.44 -18.37
N LEU A 406 -4.71 2.60 -18.59
CA LEU A 406 -3.56 2.71 -19.49
C LEU A 406 -2.41 1.82 -19.03
N VAL A 407 -2.12 1.84 -17.73
CA VAL A 407 -0.99 1.15 -17.12
C VAL A 407 -1.25 -0.36 -16.94
N GLU A 408 -2.47 -0.76 -16.58
CA GLU A 408 -2.90 -2.16 -16.59
C GLU A 408 -2.99 -2.73 -18.01
N GLY A 409 -3.49 -1.92 -18.94
CA GLY A 409 -3.60 -2.22 -20.35
C GLY A 409 -2.25 -2.43 -21.02
N GLU A 410 -1.30 -1.53 -20.81
CA GLU A 410 0.09 -1.71 -21.26
C GLU A 410 0.65 -3.05 -20.79
N ARG A 411 0.60 -3.31 -19.48
CA ARG A 411 1.10 -4.55 -18.89
C ARG A 411 0.48 -5.79 -19.53
N THR A 412 -0.86 -5.82 -19.63
CA THR A 412 -1.61 -7.00 -20.08
C THR A 412 -1.44 -7.23 -21.57
N LEU A 413 -1.59 -6.19 -22.39
CA LEU A 413 -1.51 -6.29 -23.84
C LEU A 413 -0.08 -6.56 -24.31
N ARG A 414 0.92 -5.95 -23.66
CA ARG A 414 2.33 -6.24 -23.96
C ARG A 414 2.67 -7.69 -23.67
N ARG A 415 2.17 -8.25 -22.56
CA ARG A 415 2.34 -9.68 -22.23
C ARG A 415 1.66 -10.57 -23.28
N ALA A 416 0.45 -10.23 -23.71
CA ALA A 416 -0.26 -10.98 -24.74
C ALA A 416 0.47 -10.99 -26.10
N LEU A 417 1.07 -9.86 -26.48
CA LEU A 417 1.85 -9.75 -27.72
C LEU A 417 3.17 -10.51 -27.63
N ASN A 418 3.89 -10.35 -26.51
CA ASN A 418 5.20 -10.98 -26.28
C ASN A 418 5.14 -12.50 -26.10
N ASP A 419 3.99 -13.07 -25.74
CA ASP A 419 3.78 -14.51 -25.59
C ASP A 419 4.17 -15.29 -26.86
N LYS A 420 3.90 -14.71 -28.05
CA LYS A 420 4.20 -15.33 -29.35
C LYS A 420 5.16 -14.54 -30.21
N TRP A 421 5.17 -13.22 -30.07
CA TRP A 421 6.09 -12.33 -30.78
C TRP A 421 6.87 -11.51 -29.76
N PRO A 422 8.06 -11.96 -29.32
CA PRO A 422 8.91 -11.25 -28.35
C PRO A 422 9.40 -9.90 -28.87
N ASP A 423 9.80 -9.01 -27.97
CA ASP A 423 10.34 -7.67 -28.29
C ASP A 423 9.29 -6.74 -28.92
N THR A 424 8.12 -6.64 -28.30
CA THR A 424 7.10 -5.63 -28.65
C THR A 424 7.60 -4.22 -28.33
N ALA A 425 7.70 -3.38 -29.37
CA ALA A 425 8.02 -1.96 -29.24
C ALA A 425 6.83 -1.19 -28.65
N LEU A 426 7.01 -0.63 -27.45
CA LEU A 426 6.01 0.15 -26.73
C LEU A 426 6.25 1.64 -26.95
N THR A 427 5.20 2.38 -27.31
CA THR A 427 5.24 3.85 -27.32
C THR A 427 4.02 4.45 -26.64
N TRP A 428 4.15 5.71 -26.21
CA TRP A 428 3.14 6.43 -25.47
C TRP A 428 2.67 7.67 -26.24
N TYR A 429 1.36 7.92 -26.21
CA TYR A 429 0.72 9.13 -26.74
C TYR A 429 -0.14 9.77 -25.64
N LEU A 430 0.53 10.36 -24.65
CA LEU A 430 -0.09 11.07 -23.53
C LEU A 430 0.93 12.03 -22.89
N GLY A 431 0.48 12.94 -22.03
CA GLY A 431 1.36 13.91 -21.38
C GLY A 431 2.13 14.73 -22.41
N SER A 432 3.45 14.74 -22.30
CA SER A 432 4.41 15.33 -23.25
C SER A 432 4.75 14.41 -24.43
N ASP A 433 4.56 13.10 -24.29
CA ASP A 433 4.91 12.07 -25.29
C ASP A 433 3.88 11.94 -26.42
N SER A 434 4.33 11.99 -27.68
CA SER A 434 3.45 12.01 -28.86
C SER A 434 3.82 10.94 -29.89
N ASP A 435 4.31 9.78 -29.44
CA ASP A 435 4.82 8.75 -30.34
C ASP A 435 3.80 7.64 -30.63
N LEU A 436 3.33 7.62 -31.87
CA LEU A 436 2.40 6.60 -32.38
C LEU A 436 3.09 5.45 -33.11
N ARG A 437 4.42 5.42 -33.24
CA ARG A 437 5.15 4.49 -34.14
C ARG A 437 5.28 3.06 -33.62
N GLY A 438 5.06 2.82 -32.32
CA GLY A 438 5.23 1.52 -31.69
C GLY A 438 4.30 0.41 -32.23
N ASP A 439 4.62 -0.82 -31.84
CA ASP A 439 3.78 -1.99 -32.06
C ASP A 439 2.58 -1.99 -31.11
N LEU A 440 2.81 -1.57 -29.86
CA LEU A 440 1.78 -1.30 -28.87
C LEU A 440 1.84 0.18 -28.53
N VAL A 441 0.79 0.91 -28.86
CA VAL A 441 0.65 2.32 -28.53
C VAL A 441 -0.39 2.48 -27.44
N ILE A 442 0.00 3.18 -26.37
CA ILE A 442 -0.89 3.52 -25.26
C ILE A 442 -1.19 5.01 -25.33
N ALA A 443 -2.45 5.35 -25.58
CA ALA A 443 -2.87 6.72 -25.81
C ALA A 443 -3.95 7.15 -24.82
N SER A 444 -3.82 8.36 -24.29
CA SER A 444 -4.92 8.96 -23.54
C SER A 444 -5.94 9.55 -24.49
N VAL A 445 -7.24 9.41 -24.17
CA VAL A 445 -8.29 10.06 -24.97
C VAL A 445 -8.12 11.59 -24.94
N GLN A 446 -7.71 12.15 -23.80
CA GLN A 446 -7.58 13.60 -23.62
C GLN A 446 -6.54 14.23 -24.56
N LYS A 447 -5.45 13.51 -24.87
CA LYS A 447 -4.43 13.98 -25.81
C LYS A 447 -4.79 13.60 -27.25
N LEU A 448 -5.21 12.35 -27.48
CA LEU A 448 -5.44 11.82 -28.83
C LEU A 448 -6.59 12.53 -29.56
N CYS A 449 -7.64 12.96 -28.85
CA CYS A 449 -8.79 13.63 -29.46
C CYS A 449 -8.56 15.11 -29.81
N ARG A 450 -7.38 15.68 -29.52
CA ARG A 450 -7.03 17.04 -29.96
C ARG A 450 -6.86 17.08 -31.49
N PRO A 451 -7.07 18.22 -32.16
CA PRO A 451 -6.93 18.32 -33.62
C PRO A 451 -5.60 17.78 -34.14
N GLU A 452 -4.49 18.11 -33.48
CA GLU A 452 -3.15 17.65 -33.85
C GLU A 452 -2.98 16.14 -33.63
N GLY A 453 -3.64 15.59 -32.61
CA GLY A 453 -3.62 14.15 -32.32
C GLY A 453 -4.42 13.34 -33.31
N LEU A 454 -5.59 13.82 -33.74
CA LEU A 454 -6.38 13.21 -34.80
C LEU A 454 -5.68 13.29 -36.16
N GLU A 455 -5.03 14.42 -36.45
CA GLU A 455 -4.21 14.57 -37.65
C GLU A 455 -3.05 13.58 -37.65
N GLU A 456 -2.31 13.47 -36.54
CA GLU A 456 -1.22 12.52 -36.43
C GLU A 456 -1.72 11.08 -36.54
N LEU A 457 -2.79 10.71 -35.81
CA LEU A 457 -3.41 9.39 -35.89
C LEU A 457 -3.78 9.00 -37.32
N SER A 458 -4.23 9.95 -38.15
CA SER A 458 -4.60 9.69 -39.55
C SER A 458 -3.43 9.24 -40.43
N LYS A 459 -2.18 9.48 -40.00
CA LYS A 459 -0.95 9.06 -40.68
C LYS A 459 -0.53 7.62 -40.32
N HIS A 460 -1.19 7.00 -39.34
CA HIS A 460 -0.86 5.68 -38.81
C HIS A 460 -1.99 4.67 -39.03
N CYS A 461 -1.64 3.43 -39.37
CA CYS A 461 -2.58 2.31 -39.46
C CYS A 461 -2.38 1.33 -38.30
N PHE A 462 -3.46 0.98 -37.62
CA PHE A 462 -3.47 -0.03 -36.56
C PHE A 462 -4.27 -1.27 -37.00
N ASP A 463 -3.76 -2.46 -36.67
CA ASP A 463 -4.45 -3.72 -36.94
C ASP A 463 -5.59 -3.96 -35.94
N TYR A 464 -5.43 -3.43 -34.73
CA TYR A 464 -6.39 -3.61 -33.64
C TYR A 464 -6.44 -2.36 -32.77
N ALA A 465 -7.64 -1.91 -32.41
CA ALA A 465 -7.84 -0.82 -31.47
C ALA A 465 -8.70 -1.28 -30.29
N VAL A 466 -8.24 -1.02 -29.08
CA VAL A 466 -8.97 -1.26 -27.84
C VAL A 466 -9.33 0.10 -27.27
N ILE A 467 -10.63 0.36 -27.11
CA ILE A 467 -11.14 1.60 -26.52
C ILE A 467 -11.88 1.20 -25.26
N ASP A 468 -11.41 1.67 -24.10
CA ASP A 468 -12.10 1.42 -22.84
C ASP A 468 -13.09 2.55 -22.51
N GLU A 469 -14.17 2.20 -21.82
CA GLU A 469 -15.29 3.08 -21.42
C GLU A 469 -15.93 3.87 -22.57
N VAL A 470 -16.27 3.16 -23.65
CA VAL A 470 -16.89 3.67 -24.90
C VAL A 470 -18.23 4.39 -24.71
N HIS A 471 -18.81 4.39 -23.51
CA HIS A 471 -20.04 5.14 -23.22
C HIS A 471 -19.83 6.67 -23.16
N HIS A 472 -18.57 7.10 -23.16
CA HIS A 472 -18.14 8.49 -23.30
C HIS A 472 -17.58 8.84 -24.70
N ALA A 473 -17.54 7.89 -25.63
CA ALA A 473 -16.84 7.99 -26.93
C ALA A 473 -17.75 8.37 -28.11
#